data_AF-A0A925HLN8-F1
#
_entry.id   AF-A0A925HLN8-F1
#
_cell.length_a   1.000
_cell.length_b   1.000
_cell.length_c   1.000
_cell.angle_alpha   90.00
_cell.angle_beta   90.00
_cell.angle_gamma   90.00
#
_symmetry.space_group_name_H-M   'P 1'
#
loop_
_entity.id
_entity.type
_entity.pdbx_description
1 polymer ?
#
loop_
_entity_poly.entity_id
_entity_poly.type
_entity_poly.pdbx_seq_one_letter_code
_entity_poly.pdbx_strand_id
1 'polypeptide(L)'
;MMKSEVTMPAQARRRYTEEFKMEAVRLVRASAHPVAQVARDLGIPDHVWYRWRAQHRQAEVHGTTRVAQRAEAEELTRVKRELARVTQERDFLKRAAAFFARESP
;
A
#
# COMPACT_ATOMS: atom_id res chain seq x y z
N MET A 1 -53.59 -24.51 11.30
CA MET A 1 -53.47 -23.03 11.24
C MET A 1 -52.10 -22.72 10.66
N MET A 2 -52.05 -22.11 9.47
CA MET A 2 -50.85 -21.94 8.65
C MET A 2 -49.85 -20.95 9.27
N LYS A 3 -48.55 -21.26 9.14
CA LYS A 3 -47.42 -20.40 9.50
C LYS A 3 -47.37 -19.23 8.51
N SER A 4 -47.26 -17.99 9.01
CA SER A 4 -47.01 -16.80 8.21
C SER A 4 -45.60 -16.31 8.52
N GLU A 5 -44.61 -16.78 7.76
CA GLU A 5 -43.24 -16.29 7.82
C GLU A 5 -43.15 -15.05 6.90
N VAL A 6 -43.09 -13.86 7.50
CA VAL A 6 -42.93 -12.60 6.75
C VAL A 6 -41.45 -12.43 6.40
N THR A 7 -41.06 -12.87 5.21
CA THR A 7 -39.73 -12.59 4.65
C THR A 7 -39.67 -11.13 4.21
N MET A 8 -39.00 -10.29 5.00
CA MET A 8 -38.70 -8.89 4.64
C MET A 8 -37.75 -8.86 3.42
N PRO A 9 -38.05 -8.08 2.36
CA PRO A 9 -37.17 -7.99 1.20
C PRO A 9 -35.83 -7.35 1.58
N ALA A 10 -34.73 -7.98 1.17
CA ALA A 10 -33.38 -7.49 1.41
C ALA A 10 -33.20 -6.08 0.79
N GLN A 11 -32.91 -5.09 1.62
CA GLN A 11 -32.77 -3.71 1.19
C GLN A 11 -31.61 -3.54 0.20
N ALA A 12 -31.89 -2.93 -0.96
CA ALA A 12 -30.89 -2.67 -1.99
C ALA A 12 -29.70 -1.87 -1.42
N ARG A 13 -28.48 -2.39 -1.62
CA ARG A 13 -27.25 -1.77 -1.13
C ARG A 13 -27.02 -0.45 -1.86
N ARG A 14 -27.08 0.68 -1.14
CA ARG A 14 -26.67 1.99 -1.66
C ARG A 14 -25.21 1.91 -2.14
N ARG A 15 -24.97 2.32 -3.39
CA ARG A 15 -23.63 2.44 -3.97
C ARG A 15 -23.19 3.90 -3.89
N TYR A 16 -21.94 4.10 -3.48
CA TYR A 16 -21.31 5.41 -3.40
C TYR A 16 -20.06 5.39 -4.28
N THR A 17 -19.81 6.49 -5.00
CA THR A 17 -18.60 6.65 -5.81
C THR A 17 -17.37 6.76 -4.91
N GLU A 18 -16.18 6.45 -5.44
CA GLU A 18 -14.97 6.47 -4.62
C GLU A 18 -14.62 7.90 -4.18
N GLU A 19 -14.84 8.87 -5.07
CA GLU A 19 -14.67 10.29 -4.82
C GLU A 19 -15.55 10.75 -3.65
N PHE A 20 -16.81 10.30 -3.61
CA PHE A 20 -17.72 10.63 -2.52
C PHE A 20 -17.25 10.04 -1.19
N LYS A 21 -16.77 8.79 -1.19
CA LYS A 21 -16.25 8.16 0.04
C LYS A 21 -15.03 8.91 0.58
N MET A 22 -14.10 9.27 -0.30
CA MET A 22 -12.90 10.02 0.06
C MET A 22 -13.27 11.39 0.64
N GLU A 23 -14.17 12.11 -0.03
CA GLU A 23 -14.61 13.43 0.40
C GLU A 23 -15.36 13.36 1.74
N ALA A 24 -16.20 12.35 1.96
CA ALA A 24 -16.87 12.13 3.24
C ALA A 24 -15.87 11.87 4.39
N VAL A 25 -14.81 11.10 4.13
CA VAL A 25 -13.72 10.87 5.11
C VAL A 25 -12.94 12.16 5.37
N ARG A 26 -12.66 12.95 4.32
CA ARG A 26 -11.96 14.23 4.42
C ARG A 26 -12.77 15.26 5.23
N LEU A 27 -14.06 15.38 4.95
CA LEU A 27 -14.95 16.34 5.58
C LEU A 27 -15.00 16.15 7.10
N VAL A 28 -15.18 14.92 7.56
CA VAL A 28 -15.20 14.60 9.01
C VAL A 28 -13.85 14.92 9.67
N ARG A 29 -12.73 14.61 9.01
CA ARG A 29 -11.38 14.93 9.53
C ARG A 29 -11.14 16.44 9.63
N ALA A 30 -11.72 17.22 8.74
CA ALA A 30 -11.61 18.68 8.71
C ALA A 30 -12.63 19.37 9.63
N SER A 31 -13.73 18.69 9.99
CA SER A 31 -14.78 19.25 10.84
C SER A 31 -14.45 19.13 12.33
N ALA A 32 -14.90 20.08 13.14
CA ALA A 32 -14.94 19.95 14.59
C ALA A 32 -16.17 19.14 15.10
N HIS A 33 -17.02 18.66 14.19
CA HIS A 33 -18.27 17.99 14.54
C HIS A 33 -18.10 16.47 14.74
N PRO A 34 -18.92 15.84 15.58
CA PRO A 34 -18.91 14.39 15.72
C PRO A 34 -19.24 13.68 14.40
N VAL A 35 -18.62 12.52 14.16
CA VAL A 35 -18.84 11.68 12.96
C VAL A 35 -20.33 11.43 12.72
N ALA A 36 -21.10 11.16 13.77
CA ALA A 36 -22.53 10.91 13.68
C ALA A 36 -23.33 12.11 13.15
N GLN A 37 -22.90 13.34 13.47
CA GLN A 37 -23.53 14.55 12.94
C GLN A 37 -23.25 14.68 11.45
N VAL A 38 -21.97 14.63 11.07
CA VAL A 38 -21.56 14.77 9.66
C VAL A 38 -22.12 13.64 8.79
N ALA A 39 -22.20 12.42 9.30
CA ALA A 39 -22.79 11.29 8.59
C ALA A 39 -24.29 11.51 8.33
N ARG A 40 -25.04 12.05 9.31
CA ARG A 40 -26.44 12.47 9.12
C ARG A 40 -26.56 13.55 8.05
N ASP A 41 -25.71 14.57 8.10
CA ASP A 41 -25.72 15.68 7.14
C ASP A 41 -25.42 15.19 5.71
N LEU A 42 -24.55 14.18 5.58
CA LEU A 42 -24.24 13.51 4.31
C LEU A 42 -25.28 12.44 3.90
N GLY A 43 -26.30 12.19 4.71
CA GLY A 43 -27.32 11.17 4.43
C GLY A 43 -26.81 9.73 4.44
N ILE A 44 -25.68 9.47 5.11
CA ILE A 44 -25.05 8.15 5.22
C ILE A 44 -25.14 7.60 6.65
N PRO A 45 -25.24 6.27 6.82
CA PRO A 45 -25.04 5.68 8.14
C PRO A 45 -23.60 5.88 8.62
N ASP A 46 -23.42 6.21 9.89
CA ASP A 46 -22.12 6.42 10.54
C ASP A 46 -21.18 5.20 10.43
N HIS A 47 -21.70 3.98 10.58
CA HIS A 47 -20.91 2.75 10.43
C HIS A 47 -20.31 2.59 9.02
N VAL A 48 -20.97 3.13 7.99
CA VAL A 48 -20.47 3.11 6.61
C VAL A 48 -19.24 4.02 6.49
N TRP A 49 -19.29 5.18 7.15
CA TRP A 49 -18.16 6.10 7.20
C TRP A 49 -16.94 5.47 7.88
N TYR A 50 -17.13 4.83 9.04
CA TYR A 50 -16.04 4.12 9.75
C TYR A 50 -15.40 3.04 8.89
N ARG A 51 -16.21 2.29 8.14
CA ARG A 51 -15.73 1.28 7.19
C ARG A 51 -14.85 1.91 6.10
N TRP A 52 -15.27 3.02 5.50
CA TRP A 52 -14.48 3.71 4.47
C TRP A 52 -13.18 4.28 5.02
N ARG A 53 -13.21 4.87 6.22
CA ARG A 53 -11.99 5.32 6.91
C ARG A 53 -11.00 4.17 7.12
N ALA A 54 -11.48 2.99 7.55
CA ALA A 54 -10.63 1.83 7.75
C ALA A 54 -10.02 1.32 6.44
N GLN A 55 -10.82 1.24 5.37
CA GLN A 55 -10.37 0.86 4.03
C GLN A 55 -9.31 1.83 3.49
N HIS A 56 -9.53 3.14 3.65
CA HIS A 56 -8.58 4.17 3.22
C HIS A 56 -7.25 4.06 3.98
N ARG A 57 -7.30 3.84 5.31
CA ARG A 57 -6.10 3.66 6.12
C ARG A 57 -5.31 2.41 5.72
N GLN A 58 -6.01 1.31 5.43
CA GLN A 58 -5.36 0.09 4.95
C GLN A 58 -4.71 0.32 3.58
N ALA A 59 -5.40 1.00 2.67
CA ALA A 59 -4.85 1.34 1.35
C ALA A 59 -3.59 2.22 1.45
N GLU A 60 -3.58 3.22 2.33
CA GLU A 60 -2.41 4.07 2.62
C GLU A 60 -1.23 3.22 3.12
N VAL A 61 -1.45 2.37 4.13
CA VAL A 61 -0.41 1.50 4.70
C VAL A 61 0.15 0.54 3.65
N HIS A 62 -0.72 -0.14 2.90
CA HIS A 62 -0.28 -1.05 1.84
C HIS A 62 0.44 -0.32 0.70
N GLY A 63 -0.01 0.89 0.36
CA GLY A 63 0.66 1.76 -0.62
C GLY A 63 2.08 2.12 -0.18
N THR A 64 2.25 2.59 1.05
CA THR A 64 3.56 2.91 1.62
C THR A 64 4.48 1.69 1.66
N THR A 65 3.96 0.53 2.09
CA THR A 65 4.75 -0.73 2.11
C THR A 65 5.23 -1.12 0.72
N ARG A 66 4.37 -1.02 -0.31
CA ARG A 66 4.76 -1.35 -1.69
C ARG A 66 5.84 -0.40 -2.23
N VAL A 67 5.75 0.89 -1.91
CA VAL A 67 6.78 1.87 -2.30
C VAL A 67 8.11 1.54 -1.63
N ALA A 68 8.11 1.24 -0.32
CA ALA A 68 9.31 0.86 0.41
C ALA A 68 9.96 -0.43 -0.14
N GLN A 69 9.15 -1.46 -0.40
CA GLN A 69 9.62 -2.72 -1.00
C GLN A 69 10.24 -2.52 -2.38
N ARG A 70 9.65 -1.62 -3.20
CA ARG A 70 10.20 -1.30 -4.52
C ARG A 70 11.55 -0.60 -4.40
N ALA A 71 11.65 0.39 -3.52
CA ALA A 71 12.92 1.08 -3.25
C ALA A 71 13.99 0.09 -2.79
N GLU A 72 13.66 -0.80 -1.85
CA GLU A 72 14.58 -1.85 -1.37
C GLU A 72 15.04 -2.80 -2.50
N ALA A 73 14.13 -3.20 -3.40
CA ALA A 73 14.48 -4.05 -4.53
C ALA A 73 15.40 -3.36 -5.55
N GLU A 74 15.20 -2.06 -5.80
CA GLU A 74 16.04 -1.24 -6.66
C GLU A 74 17.45 -1.09 -6.06
N GLU A 75 17.54 -0.83 -4.75
CA GLU A 75 18.79 -0.78 -3.99
C GLU A 75 19.54 -2.13 -4.05
N LEU A 76 18.85 -3.24 -3.79
CA LEU A 76 19.42 -4.58 -3.85
C LEU A 76 19.99 -4.89 -5.23
N THR A 77 19.30 -4.46 -6.29
CA THR A 77 19.77 -4.63 -7.67
C THR A 77 21.02 -3.82 -7.94
N ARG A 78 21.09 -2.56 -7.47
CA ARG A 78 22.28 -1.73 -7.60
C ARG A 78 23.47 -2.34 -6.87
N VAL A 79 23.29 -2.79 -5.63
CA VAL A 79 24.35 -3.41 -4.83
C VAL A 79 24.86 -4.68 -5.48
N LYS A 80 23.97 -5.54 -6.01
CA LYS A 80 24.39 -6.75 -6.73
C LYS A 80 25.24 -6.45 -7.98
N ARG A 81 24.89 -5.40 -8.73
CA ARG A 81 25.68 -4.96 -9.90
C ARG A 81 27.06 -4.47 -9.49
N GLU A 82 27.13 -3.66 -8.45
CA GLU A 82 28.41 -3.14 -7.96
C GLU A 82 29.30 -4.26 -7.41
N LEU A 83 28.72 -5.19 -6.66
CA LEU A 83 29.43 -6.35 -6.17
C LEU A 83 30.00 -7.19 -7.32
N ALA A 84 29.23 -7.41 -8.39
CA ALA A 84 29.70 -8.13 -9.57
C ALA A 84 30.87 -7.40 -10.25
N ARG A 85 30.76 -6.08 -10.41
CA ARG A 85 31.81 -5.23 -10.97
C ARG A 85 33.10 -5.32 -10.15
N VAL A 86 33.04 -5.05 -8.85
CA VAL A 86 34.21 -5.08 -7.96
C VAL A 86 34.82 -6.48 -7.88
N THR A 87 33.98 -7.52 -7.90
CA THR A 87 34.47 -8.91 -7.95
C THR A 87 35.27 -9.16 -9.22
N GLN A 88 34.76 -8.72 -10.38
CA GLN A 88 35.45 -8.86 -11.66
C GLN A 88 36.77 -8.08 -11.71
N GLU A 89 36.79 -6.84 -11.21
CA GLU A 89 38.00 -6.01 -11.12
C GLU A 89 39.05 -6.69 -10.23
N ARG A 90 38.66 -7.16 -9.05
CA ARG A 90 39.55 -7.91 -8.14
C ARG A 90 40.11 -9.16 -8.81
N ASP A 91 39.27 -9.94 -9.49
CA ASP A 91 39.68 -11.19 -10.12
C ASP A 91 40.56 -10.96 -11.36
N PHE A 92 40.38 -9.84 -12.06
CA PHE A 92 41.30 -9.39 -13.09
C PHE A 92 42.67 -9.04 -12.50
N LEU A 93 42.73 -8.22 -11.45
CA LEU A 93 43.98 -7.84 -10.79
C LEU A 93 44.74 -9.04 -10.23
N LYS A 94 44.03 -10.00 -9.62
CA LYS A 94 44.64 -11.27 -9.15
C LYS A 94 45.29 -12.05 -10.29
N ARG A 95 44.61 -12.16 -11.44
CA ARG A 95 45.16 -12.85 -12.62
C ARG A 95 46.37 -12.12 -13.19
N ALA A 96 46.33 -10.78 -13.25
CA ALA A 96 47.46 -9.98 -13.69
C ALA A 96 48.67 -10.15 -12.76
N ALA A 97 48.48 -10.06 -11.44
CA ALA A 97 49.55 -10.25 -10.45
C ALA A 97 50.18 -11.65 -10.56
N ALA A 98 49.37 -12.70 -10.72
CA ALA A 98 49.86 -14.06 -10.91
C ALA A 98 50.65 -14.23 -12.22
N PHE A 99 50.23 -13.57 -13.29
CA PHE A 99 50.96 -13.55 -14.56
C PHE A 99 52.34 -12.89 -14.39
N PHE A 100 52.40 -11.69 -13.81
CA PHE A 100 53.67 -10.98 -13.59
C PHE A 100 54.62 -11.73 -12.65
N ALA A 101 54.11 -12.35 -11.59
CA ALA A 101 54.93 -13.16 -10.68
C ALA A 101 55.59 -14.38 -11.36
N ARG A 102 55.01 -14.87 -12.46
CA ARG A 102 55.56 -15.99 -13.25
C ARG A 102 56.58 -15.54 -14.30
N GLU A 103 56.51 -14.29 -14.74
CA GLU A 103 57.38 -13.70 -15.78
C GLU A 103 58.60 -12.96 -15.18
N SER A 104 58.65 -12.77 -13.85
CA SER A 104 59.85 -12.29 -13.16
C SER A 104 60.92 -13.39 -13.06
N PRO A 105 62.20 -13.11 -13.41
CA PRO A 105 63.32 -14.06 -13.32
C PRO A 105 63.61 -14.57 -11.91
#